data_AF-A0A1J3IVY7-F1
#
_entry.id   AF-A0A1J3IVY7-F1
#
_cell.length_a   1.000
_cell.length_b   1.000
_cell.length_c   1.000
_cell.angle_alpha   90.00
_cell.angle_beta   90.00
_cell.angle_gamma   90.00
#
_symmetry.space_group_name_H-M   'P 1'
#
loop_
_entity.id
_entity.type
_entity.pdbx_description
1 polymer ?
#
loop_
_entity_poly.entity_id
_entity_poly.type
_entity_poly.pdbx_seq_one_letter_code
_entity_poly.pdbx_strand_id
1 'polypeptide(L)'
;NKTSEASFKDSMAQLLLQQGSDIACIIYDDFMYFSEAAAKEFKLPIVIFSTASATNQVCVRVLSKLDAKKFLIDIEDPEEQDKVVGNLHPLRY
;
A
#
# COMPACT_ATOMS: atom_id res chain seq x y z
N ASN A 1 10.65 4.67 -7.88
CA ASN A 1 9.58 5.36 -7.11
C ASN A 1 9.71 6.89 -7.16
N LYS A 2 10.85 7.51 -6.83
CA LYS A 2 10.98 9.00 -6.83
C LYS A 2 10.48 9.72 -8.09
N THR A 3 10.68 9.14 -9.28
CA THR A 3 10.17 9.69 -10.54
C THR A 3 8.63 9.69 -10.59
N SER A 4 7.99 8.61 -10.16
CA SER A 4 6.52 8.47 -10.14
C SER A 4 5.86 9.44 -9.17
N GLU A 5 6.48 9.66 -8.00
CA GLU A 5 6.04 10.64 -7.01
C GLU A 5 6.05 12.07 -7.56
N ALA A 6 7.17 12.48 -8.15
CA ALA A 6 7.31 13.81 -8.76
C ALA A 6 6.31 14.01 -9.90
N SER A 7 6.21 13.04 -10.82
CA SER A 7 5.26 13.12 -11.94
C SER A 7 3.80 13.15 -11.47
N PHE A 8 3.44 12.39 -10.43
CA PHE A 8 2.09 12.43 -9.84
C PHE A 8 1.80 13.82 -9.26
N LYS A 9 2.73 14.35 -8.47
CA LYS A 9 2.59 15.67 -7.84
C LYS A 9 2.42 16.78 -8.88
N ASP A 10 3.26 16.80 -9.90
CA ASP A 10 3.20 17.81 -10.96
C ASP A 10 1.87 17.74 -11.74
N SER A 11 1.42 16.52 -12.07
CA SER A 11 0.15 16.31 -12.76
C SER A 11 -1.05 16.77 -11.92
N MET A 12 -1.05 16.46 -10.63
CA MET A 12 -2.09 16.89 -9.69
C MET A 12 -2.10 18.41 -9.51
N ALA A 13 -0.94 19.04 -9.40
CA ALA A 13 -0.82 20.50 -9.31
C ALA A 13 -1.40 21.18 -10.57
N GLN A 14 -1.08 20.66 -11.77
CA GLN A 14 -1.64 21.16 -13.02
C GLN A 14 -3.17 20.99 -13.07
N LEU A 15 -3.69 19.83 -12.64
CA LEU A 15 -5.12 19.58 -12.63
C LEU A 15 -5.86 20.52 -11.66
N LEU A 16 -5.31 20.75 -10.47
CA LEU A 16 -5.87 21.67 -9.48
C LEU A 16 -5.83 23.12 -9.95
N LEU A 17 -4.82 23.54 -10.71
CA LEU A 17 -4.80 24.86 -11.34
C LEU A 17 -5.89 25.01 -12.41
N GLN A 18 -6.19 23.94 -13.16
CA GLN A 18 -7.20 23.95 -14.23
C GLN A 18 -8.63 23.88 -13.70
N GLN A 19 -8.88 23.07 -12.67
CA GLN A 19 -10.21 22.79 -12.13
C GLN A 19 -10.51 23.58 -10.85
N GLY A 20 -9.50 24.20 -10.24
CA GLY A 20 -9.65 25.02 -9.04
C GLY A 20 -10.29 24.26 -7.87
N SER A 21 -11.32 24.86 -7.27
CA SER A 21 -12.06 24.33 -6.12
C SER A 21 -13.06 23.22 -6.46
N ASP A 22 -13.18 22.81 -7.72
CA ASP A 22 -14.15 21.78 -8.12
C ASP A 22 -13.69 20.36 -7.75
N ILE A 23 -12.41 20.19 -7.40
CA ILE A 23 -11.88 18.91 -6.94
C ILE A 23 -12.12 18.76 -5.43
N ALA A 24 -13.05 17.88 -5.06
CA ALA A 24 -13.43 17.67 -3.66
C ALA A 24 -12.52 16.68 -2.90
N CYS A 25 -11.81 15.77 -3.58
CA CYS A 25 -10.94 14.79 -2.94
C CYS A 25 -9.93 14.17 -3.92
N ILE A 26 -8.90 13.53 -3.39
CA ILE A 26 -7.91 12.75 -4.14
C ILE A 26 -8.14 11.27 -3.80
N ILE A 27 -8.33 10.44 -4.82
CA ILE A 27 -8.44 8.98 -4.70
C ILE A 27 -7.24 8.37 -5.42
N TYR A 28 -6.51 7.47 -4.76
CA TYR A 28 -5.40 6.74 -5.38
C TYR A 28 -5.33 5.29 -4.93
N ASP A 29 -4.70 4.46 -5.75
CA ASP A 29 -4.50 3.03 -5.49
C ASP A 29 -3.47 2.82 -4.37
N ASP A 30 -3.70 1.86 -3.47
CA ASP A 30 -2.85 1.61 -2.29
C ASP A 30 -1.42 1.16 -2.64
N PHE A 31 -1.19 0.60 -3.83
CA PHE A 31 0.16 0.35 -4.33
C PHE A 31 0.89 1.64 -4.75
N MET A 32 0.18 2.73 -4.99
CA MET A 32 0.75 4.07 -5.20
C MET A 32 1.05 4.77 -3.87
N TYR A 33 1.72 4.08 -2.94
CA TYR A 33 2.01 4.60 -1.59
C TYR A 33 2.77 5.94 -1.57
N PHE A 34 3.50 6.25 -2.66
CA PHE A 34 4.16 7.56 -2.84
C PHE A 34 3.17 8.71 -3.00
N SER A 35 1.96 8.45 -3.49
CA SER A 35 0.92 9.45 -3.69
C SER A 35 0.41 10.03 -2.39
N GLU A 36 0.53 9.34 -1.25
CA GLU A 36 0.05 9.87 0.03
C GLU A 36 0.76 11.17 0.43
N ALA A 37 2.09 11.18 0.38
CA ALA A 37 2.88 12.34 0.76
C ALA A 37 2.58 13.54 -0.15
N ALA A 38 2.58 13.32 -1.47
CA ALA A 38 2.25 14.33 -2.46
C ALA A 38 0.79 14.83 -2.32
N ALA A 39 -0.16 13.92 -2.09
CA ALA A 39 -1.58 14.26 -1.95
C ALA A 39 -1.86 15.14 -0.71
N LYS A 40 -1.17 14.88 0.42
CA LYS A 40 -1.33 15.65 1.67
C LYS A 40 -0.95 17.12 1.50
N GLU A 41 -0.04 17.44 0.59
CA GLU A 41 0.38 18.84 0.33
C GLU A 41 -0.76 19.70 -0.23
N PHE A 42 -1.71 19.09 -0.96
CA PHE A 42 -2.82 19.81 -1.58
C PHE A 42 -3.98 20.10 -0.62
N LYS A 43 -3.92 19.63 0.64
CA LYS A 43 -4.93 19.85 1.69
C LYS A 43 -6.36 19.43 1.31
N LEU A 44 -6.48 18.49 0.37
CA LEU A 44 -7.75 17.86 0.02
C LEU A 44 -7.97 16.59 0.85
N PRO A 45 -9.23 16.19 1.08
CA PRO A 45 -9.54 14.85 1.57
C PRO A 45 -8.90 13.78 0.69
N ILE A 46 -8.38 12.72 1.32
CA ILE A 46 -7.71 11.61 0.65
C ILE A 46 -8.48 10.32 0.93
N VAL A 47 -8.72 9.54 -0.12
CA VAL A 47 -9.24 8.17 -0.04
C VAL A 47 -8.23 7.22 -0.66
N ILE A 48 -7.77 6.26 0.12
CA ILE A 48 -6.92 5.17 -0.37
C ILE A 48 -7.83 4.06 -0.84
N PHE A 49 -7.69 3.66 -2.10
CA PHE A 49 -8.47 2.59 -2.72
C PHE A 49 -7.57 1.37 -2.93
N SER A 50 -8.04 0.18 -2.53
CA SER A 50 -7.36 -1.07 -2.84
C SER A 50 -8.15 -1.82 -3.90
N THR A 51 -7.49 -2.16 -4.99
CA THR A 51 -8.06 -3.04 -6.04
C THR A 51 -7.96 -4.52 -5.67
N ALA A 52 -7.22 -4.85 -4.60
CA ALA A 52 -7.02 -6.21 -4.14
C ALA A 52 -8.18 -6.72 -3.25
N SER A 53 -8.25 -8.04 -3.07
CA SER A 53 -9.25 -8.65 -2.18
C SER A 53 -9.00 -8.31 -0.70
N ALA A 54 -10.05 -8.41 0.13
CA ALA A 54 -9.90 -8.23 1.57
C ALA A 54 -8.87 -9.21 2.18
N THR A 55 -8.80 -10.44 1.67
CA THR A 55 -7.81 -11.43 2.09
C THR A 55 -6.39 -10.97 1.79
N ASN A 56 -6.14 -10.40 0.60
CA ASN A 56 -4.83 -9.83 0.26
C ASN A 56 -4.42 -8.75 1.26
N GLN A 57 -5.33 -7.84 1.60
CA GLN A 57 -5.04 -6.76 2.55
C GLN A 57 -4.73 -7.28 3.96
N VAL A 58 -5.42 -8.33 4.40
CA VAL A 58 -5.09 -8.99 5.67
C VAL A 58 -3.68 -9.60 5.60
N CYS A 59 -3.34 -10.31 4.51
CA CYS A 59 -2.01 -10.89 4.32
C CYS A 59 -0.92 -9.82 4.37
N VAL A 60 -1.06 -8.72 3.63
CA VAL A 60 -0.09 -7.60 3.62
C VAL A 60 0.13 -7.04 5.03
N ARG A 61 -0.95 -6.83 5.80
CA ARG A 61 -0.87 -6.33 7.20
C ARG A 61 -0.23 -7.32 8.16
N VAL A 62 -0.40 -8.61 7.94
CA VAL A 62 0.24 -9.64 8.75
C VAL A 62 1.72 -9.68 8.43
N LEU A 63 2.08 -9.76 7.14
CA LEU A 63 3.47 -9.74 6.69
C LEU A 63 4.23 -8.51 7.18
N SER A 64 3.60 -7.34 7.20
CA SER A 64 4.24 -6.10 7.68
C SER A 64 4.58 -6.11 9.18
N LYS A 65 4.07 -7.07 9.96
CA LYS A 65 4.35 -7.22 11.40
C LYS A 65 5.35 -8.33 11.70
N LEU A 66 5.73 -9.14 10.70
CA LEU A 66 6.68 -10.22 10.89
C LEU A 66 8.10 -9.64 10.97
N ASP A 67 8.94 -10.27 11.80
CA ASP A 67 10.37 -10.01 11.73
C ASP A 67 10.91 -10.63 10.44
N ALA A 68 11.46 -9.80 9.56
CA ALA A 68 11.86 -10.24 8.21
C ALA A 68 12.95 -11.32 8.26
N LYS A 69 13.89 -11.27 9.22
CA LYS A 69 14.97 -12.25 9.31
C LYS A 69 14.45 -13.57 9.82
N LYS A 70 13.67 -13.53 10.89
CA LYS A 70 13.01 -14.71 11.45
C LYS A 70 12.08 -15.36 10.43
N PHE A 71 11.27 -14.57 9.74
CA PHE A 71 10.38 -15.06 8.67
C PHE A 71 11.14 -15.83 7.59
N LEU A 72 12.28 -15.30 7.12
CA LEU A 72 13.10 -15.96 6.10
C LEU A 72 13.75 -17.26 6.60
N ILE A 73 14.07 -17.35 7.90
CA ILE A 73 14.61 -18.58 8.50
C ILE A 73 13.48 -19.61 8.66
N ASP A 74 12.38 -19.21 9.28
CA ASP A 74 11.27 -20.11 9.63
C ASP A 74 10.56 -20.67 8.39
N ILE A 75 10.56 -19.94 7.26
CA ILE A 75 9.95 -20.42 6.01
C ILE A 75 10.79 -21.49 5.28
N GLU A 76 12.09 -21.55 5.57
CA GLU A 76 13.01 -22.57 5.02
C GLU A 76 13.03 -23.85 5.89
N ASP A 77 12.60 -23.75 7.15
CA ASP A 77 12.50 -24.88 8.07
C ASP A 77 11.18 -25.66 7.84
N PRO A 78 11.23 -26.94 7.39
CA PRO A 78 10.03 -27.74 7.15
C PRO A 78 9.13 -27.93 8.38
N GLU A 79 9.66 -27.82 9.60
CA GLU A 79 8.88 -27.96 10.84
C GLU A 79 8.19 -26.66 11.26
N GLU A 80 8.69 -25.51 10.82
CA GLU A 80 8.19 -24.18 11.22
C GLU A 80 7.46 -23.44 10.09
N GLN A 81 7.64 -23.84 8.82
CA GLN A 81 7.05 -23.17 7.65
C GLN A 81 5.51 -23.00 7.76
N ASP A 82 4.81 -24.02 8.26
CA ASP A 82 3.35 -23.98 8.43
C ASP A 82 2.89 -23.14 9.65
N LYS A 83 3.82 -22.71 10.52
CA LYS A 83 3.56 -21.96 11.76
C LYS A 83 3.96 -20.48 11.68
N VAL A 84 4.63 -20.07 10.59
CA VAL A 84 5.12 -18.70 10.36
C VAL A 84 4.04 -17.65 10.56
N VAL A 85 2.81 -17.97 10.17
CA VAL A 85 1.63 -17.11 10.39
C VAL A 85 0.61 -17.83 11.27
N GLY A 86 0.77 -17.66 12.58
CA GLY A 86 -0.14 -18.25 13.57
C GLY A 86 -1.61 -17.87 13.32
N ASN A 87 -2.49 -18.87 13.42
CA ASN A 87 -3.95 -18.79 13.22
C ASN A 87 -4.45 -18.67 11.77
N LEU A 88 -3.59 -18.81 10.76
CA LEU A 88 -4.01 -18.97 9.36
C LEU A 88 -3.68 -20.38 8.88
N HIS A 89 -4.53 -20.94 8.02
CA HIS A 89 -4.19 -22.16 7.31
C HIS A 89 -2.95 -21.91 6.42
N PRO A 90 -1.99 -22.85 6.35
CA PRO A 90 -0.83 -22.70 5.49
C PRO A 90 -1.25 -22.46 4.04
N LEU A 91 -0.77 -21.38 3.44
CA LEU A 91 -0.93 -21.12 2.01
C LEU A 91 0.09 -21.97 1.26
N ARG A 92 -0.39 -22.95 0.49
CA ARG A 92 0.43 -23.81 -0.38
C ARG A 92 0.07 -23.54 -1.83
N TYR A 93 1.07 -23.37 -2.69
CA TYR A 93 0.93 -23.20 -4.14
C TYR A 93 1.51 -24.41 -4.88
#